data_AF-A0AB38UFJ2-F1
#
_entry.id   AF-A0AB38UFJ2-F1
#
_cell.length_a   1.000
_cell.length_b   1.000
_cell.length_c   1.000
_cell.angle_alpha   90.00
_cell.angle_beta   90.00
_cell.angle_gamma   90.00
#
_symmetry.space_group_name_H-M   'P 1'
#
loop_
_entity.id
_entity.type
_entity.pdbx_description
1 polymer ?
#
loop_
_entity_poly.entity_id
_entity_poly.type
_entity_poly.pdbx_seq_one_letter_code
_entity_poly.pdbx_strand_id
1 'polypeptide(L)'
;MKVVHSPSPSTNPKKREKINLFENDDPEEVAALCQQSAQQESNKILLRIDARTQVLVDPKDATLEHAEKLRQRYKLDYHRKAVGGRKKG
;
A
#
# COMPACT_ATOMS: atom_id res chain seq x y z
N MET A 1 4.27 31.78 25.57
CA MET A 1 3.33 30.86 24.90
C MET A 1 3.42 31.09 23.40
N LYS A 2 3.66 30.06 22.58
CA LYS A 2 3.73 30.22 21.12
C LYS A 2 2.32 30.15 20.56
N VAL A 3 1.81 31.27 20.04
CA VAL A 3 0.49 31.34 19.40
C VAL A 3 0.62 30.67 18.04
N VAL A 4 0.00 29.50 17.89
CA VAL A 4 -0.08 28.81 16.59
C VAL A 4 -1.21 29.45 15.82
N HIS A 5 -0.89 30.18 14.75
CA HIS A 5 -1.89 30.65 13.80
C HIS A 5 -2.23 29.49 12.86
N SER A 6 -3.39 28.87 13.04
CA SER A 6 -3.98 28.04 12.00
C SER A 6 -4.22 28.92 10.78
N PRO A 7 -3.80 28.54 9.56
CA PRO A 7 -4.06 29.33 8.37
C PRO A 7 -5.57 29.60 8.27
N SER A 8 -5.93 30.87 8.10
CA SER A 8 -7.32 31.27 7.98
C SER A 8 -7.94 30.60 6.75
N PRO A 9 -9.15 30.03 6.86
CA PRO A 9 -9.81 29.39 5.73
C PRO A 9 -9.98 30.43 4.61
N SER A 10 -9.49 30.11 3.41
CA SER A 10 -9.59 31.01 2.27
C SER A 10 -11.05 31.35 1.99
N THR A 11 -11.34 32.64 1.81
CA THR A 11 -12.66 33.16 1.42
C THR A 11 -12.99 32.87 -0.05
N ASN A 12 -12.03 32.35 -0.82
CA ASN A 12 -12.23 32.02 -2.22
C ASN A 12 -12.91 30.65 -2.32
N PRO A 13 -14.19 30.56 -2.71
CA PRO A 13 -14.93 29.29 -2.73
C PRO A 13 -14.31 28.27 -3.70
N LYS A 14 -13.62 28.73 -4.74
CA LYS A 14 -12.89 27.88 -5.69
C LYS A 14 -11.64 27.21 -5.11
N LYS A 15 -11.14 27.64 -3.95
CA LYS A 15 -9.97 27.02 -3.27
C LYS A 15 -10.34 25.88 -2.31
N ARG A 16 -11.64 25.59 -2.13
CA ARG A 16 -12.14 24.55 -1.19
C ARG A 16 -13.02 23.54 -1.91
N GLU A 17 -12.63 23.11 -3.11
CA GLU A 17 -13.22 21.90 -3.68
C GLU A 17 -12.77 20.71 -2.84
N LYS A 18 -13.74 20.06 -2.19
CA LYS A 18 -13.52 18.83 -1.45
C LYS A 18 -13.31 17.75 -2.50
N ILE A 19 -12.05 17.36 -2.71
CA ILE A 19 -11.75 16.21 -3.54
C ILE A 19 -12.53 15.00 -3.03
N ASN A 20 -13.40 14.45 -3.87
CA ASN A 20 -14.14 13.25 -3.54
C ASN A 20 -13.19 12.08 -3.78
N LEU A 21 -12.52 11.63 -2.71
CA LEU A 21 -11.57 10.50 -2.76
C LEU A 21 -12.19 9.18 -3.26
N PHE A 22 -13.52 9.11 -3.37
CA PHE A 22 -14.28 7.92 -3.76
C PHE A 22 -14.89 8.02 -5.16
N GLU A 23 -14.87 9.20 -5.77
CA GLU A 23 -15.34 9.40 -7.14
C GLU A 23 -14.09 9.61 -8.00
N ASN A 24 -13.86 8.72 -8.96
CA ASN A 24 -12.83 8.90 -9.97
C ASN A 24 -13.46 9.63 -11.15
N ASP A 25 -12.93 10.81 -11.46
CA ASP A 25 -13.38 11.61 -12.61
C ASP A 25 -13.14 10.87 -13.94
N ASP A 26 -12.11 10.00 -14.01
CA ASP A 26 -11.71 9.25 -15.20
C ASP A 26 -11.60 7.72 -14.93
N PRO A 27 -12.72 6.98 -14.94
CA PRO A 27 -12.72 5.55 -14.65
C PRO A 27 -12.01 4.69 -15.70
N GLU A 28 -11.90 5.18 -16.95
CA GLU A 28 -11.24 4.47 -18.05
C GLU A 28 -9.73 4.38 -17.85
N GLU A 29 -9.10 5.43 -17.32
CA GLU A 29 -7.66 5.44 -17.03
C GLU A 29 -7.31 4.41 -15.95
N VAL A 30 -8.16 4.28 -14.93
CA VAL A 30 -8.00 3.28 -13.87
C VAL A 30 -8.09 1.87 -14.45
N ALA A 31 -9.06 1.63 -15.35
CA ALA A 31 -9.20 0.33 -16.01
C ALA A 31 -7.99 -0.01 -16.89
N ALA A 32 -7.45 0.97 -17.62
CA ALA A 32 -6.24 0.79 -18.44
C ALA A 32 -5.01 0.48 -17.57
N LEU A 33 -4.82 1.18 -16.46
CA LEU A 33 -3.76 0.90 -15.49
C LEU A 33 -3.88 -0.50 -14.90
N CYS A 34 -5.10 -0.93 -14.55
CA CYS A 34 -5.34 -2.29 -14.07
C CYS A 34 -4.95 -3.33 -15.13
N GLN A 35 -5.35 -3.15 -16.39
CA GLN A 35 -4.99 -4.06 -17.47
C GLN A 35 -3.48 -4.10 -17.72
N GLN A 36 -2.83 -2.93 -17.76
CA GLN A 36 -1.38 -2.82 -17.92
C GLN A 36 -0.63 -3.52 -16.79
N SER A 37 -1.07 -3.32 -15.54
CA SER A 37 -0.48 -3.99 -14.38
C SER A 37 -0.66 -5.51 -14.46
N ALA A 38 -1.85 -5.99 -14.81
CA ALA A 38 -2.11 -7.43 -14.99
C ALA A 38 -1.21 -8.06 -16.06
N GLN A 39 -0.97 -7.34 -17.18
CA GLN A 39 -0.05 -7.78 -18.21
C GLN A 39 1.40 -7.79 -17.73
N GLN A 40 1.83 -6.74 -17.02
CA GLN A 40 3.19 -6.64 -16.50
C GLN A 40 3.48 -7.71 -15.43
N GLU A 41 2.48 -8.09 -14.65
CA GLU A 41 2.62 -9.06 -13.57
C GLU A 41 2.32 -10.50 -14.00
N SER A 42 1.86 -10.72 -15.23
CA SER A 42 1.48 -12.04 -15.76
C SER A 42 2.57 -13.10 -15.66
N ASN A 43 3.84 -12.70 -15.69
CA ASN A 43 5.01 -13.59 -15.63
C ASN A 43 5.63 -13.72 -14.23
N LYS A 44 5.13 -12.98 -13.24
CA LYS A 44 5.66 -13.04 -11.87
C LYS A 44 5.19 -14.31 -11.17
N ILE A 45 5.98 -14.79 -10.21
CA ILE A 45 5.67 -15.96 -9.39
C ILE A 45 5.60 -15.58 -7.91
N LEU A 46 4.81 -16.34 -7.15
CA LEU A 46 4.68 -16.15 -5.71
C LEU A 46 5.89 -16.74 -4.98
N LEU A 47 6.70 -15.87 -4.36
CA LEU A 47 7.77 -16.24 -3.46
C LEU A 47 7.31 -16.07 -2.01
N ARG A 48 7.36 -17.16 -1.23
CA ARG A 48 7.02 -17.13 0.20
C ARG A 48 8.21 -16.64 1.00
N ILE A 49 8.07 -15.46 1.62
CA ILE A 49 9.10 -14.90 2.48
C ILE A 49 8.87 -15.23 3.95
N ASP A 50 7.66 -15.52 4.41
CA ASP A 50 7.44 -16.02 5.78
C ASP A 50 6.19 -16.92 5.83
N ALA A 51 5.90 -17.53 6.98
CA ALA A 51 4.71 -18.30 7.24
C ALA A 51 3.42 -17.58 6.79
N ARG A 52 3.39 -16.25 6.89
CA ARG A 52 2.22 -15.41 6.61
C ARG A 52 2.36 -14.47 5.42
N THR A 53 3.53 -14.39 4.79
CA THR A 53 3.81 -13.38 3.78
C THR A 53 4.33 -14.01 2.50
N GLN A 54 3.68 -13.68 1.39
CA GLN A 54 4.08 -14.04 0.03
C GLN A 54 4.16 -12.76 -0.81
N VAL A 55 5.05 -12.74 -1.78
CA VAL A 55 5.25 -11.61 -2.68
C VAL A 55 5.36 -12.10 -4.13
N LEU A 56 4.88 -11.29 -5.07
CA LEU A 56 5.08 -11.53 -6.49
C LEU A 56 6.47 -11.03 -6.89
N VAL A 57 7.28 -11.91 -7.45
CA VAL A 57 8.64 -11.62 -7.92
C VAL A 57 8.85 -12.15 -9.32
N ASP A 58 9.82 -11.60 -10.04
CA ASP A 58 10.22 -12.18 -11.32
C ASP A 58 10.82 -13.58 -11.10
N PRO A 59 10.61 -14.53 -12.03
CA PRO A 59 11.12 -15.89 -11.87
C PRO A 59 12.64 -15.98 -11.67
N LYS A 60 13.37 -15.01 -12.21
CA LYS A 60 14.85 -14.90 -12.07
C LYS A 60 15.27 -14.56 -10.64
N ASP A 61 14.40 -13.86 -9.90
CA ASP A 61 14.64 -13.38 -8.54
C ASP A 61 14.03 -14.30 -7.47
N ALA A 62 13.43 -15.42 -7.86
CA ALA A 62 12.86 -16.40 -6.94
C ALA A 62 13.93 -17.27 -6.28
N THR A 63 14.90 -16.63 -5.63
CA THR A 63 16.02 -17.24 -4.93
C THR A 63 15.90 -17.04 -3.41
N LEU A 64 16.56 -17.89 -2.63
CA LEU A 64 16.59 -17.78 -1.17
C LEU A 64 17.26 -16.49 -0.71
N GLU A 65 18.35 -16.06 -1.36
CA GLU A 65 19.03 -14.81 -1.04
C GLU A 65 18.13 -13.58 -1.24
N HIS A 66 17.34 -13.59 -2.31
CA HIS A 66 16.37 -12.51 -2.56
C HIS A 66 15.26 -12.54 -1.49
N ALA A 67 14.77 -13.73 -1.12
CA ALA A 67 13.80 -13.88 -0.04
C ALA A 67 14.34 -13.31 1.29
N GLU A 68 15.60 -13.55 1.63
CA GLU A 68 16.24 -13.00 2.84
C GLU A 68 16.38 -11.48 2.80
N LYS A 69 16.81 -10.92 1.66
CA LYS A 69 16.84 -9.46 1.47
C LYS A 69 15.46 -8.83 1.70
N LEU A 70 14.40 -9.48 1.21
CA LEU A 70 13.02 -9.03 1.42
C LEU A 70 12.59 -9.17 2.89
N ARG A 71 12.93 -10.27 3.56
CA ARG A 71 12.67 -10.45 5.01
C ARG A 71 13.29 -9.32 5.84
N GLN A 72 14.54 -8.99 5.57
CA GLN A 72 15.26 -7.91 6.25
C GLN A 72 14.66 -6.54 5.93
N ARG A 73 14.35 -6.28 4.65
CA ARG A 73 13.75 -5.01 4.20
C ARG A 73 12.43 -4.71 4.91
N TYR A 74 11.56 -5.71 4.99
CA TYR A 74 10.24 -5.56 5.61
C TYR A 74 10.25 -5.80 7.12
N LYS A 75 11.43 -6.04 7.72
CA LYS A 75 11.62 -6.29 9.15
C LYS A 75 10.59 -7.29 9.67
N LEU A 76 10.46 -8.43 8.99
CA LEU A 76 9.51 -9.50 9.34
C LEU A 76 9.93 -10.27 10.62
N ASP A 77 10.64 -9.63 11.54
CA ASP A 77 10.85 -10.12 12.90
C ASP A 77 9.60 -9.79 13.71
N TYR A 78 8.65 -10.73 13.72
CA TYR A 78 7.47 -10.65 14.55
C TYR A 78 7.84 -10.80 16.04
N HIS A 79 8.25 -9.70 16.69
CA HIS A 79 8.34 -9.65 18.15
C HIS A 79 6.99 -9.40 18.82
N ARG A 80 5.96 -8.97 18.07
CA ARG A 80 4.60 -8.79 18.58
C ARG A 80 3.68 -9.87 18.06
N LYS A 81 3.17 -10.70 18.97
CA LYS A 81 1.99 -11.52 18.69
C LYS A 81 0.82 -10.58 18.36
N ALA A 82 0.10 -10.87 17.27
CA ALA A 82 -1.11 -10.14 16.93
C ALA A 82 -2.14 -10.32 18.05
N VAL A 83 -2.33 -9.30 18.89
CA VAL A 83 -3.29 -9.32 20.00
C VAL A 83 -4.64 -8.86 19.48
N GLY A 84 -5.23 -9.64 18.58
CA GLY A 84 -6.58 -9.42 18.07
C GLY A 84 -7.60 -10.13 18.94
N GLY A 85 -8.01 -9.50 20.04
CA GLY A 85 -9.07 -10.01 20.92
C GLY A 85 -10.36 -9.20 20.75
N ARG A 86 -11.45 -9.83 20.29
CA ARG A 86 -12.79 -9.26 20.41
C ARG A 86 -13.10 -9.08 21.89
N LYS A 87 -13.21 -7.84 22.37
CA LYS A 87 -13.70 -7.56 23.72
C LYS A 87 -15.13 -8.08 23.78
N LYS A 88 -15.35 -9.21 24.47
CA LYS A 88 -16.70 -9.65 24.80
C LYS A 88 -17.26 -8.60 25.76
N GLY A 89 -18.25 -7.85 25.29
CA GLY A 89 -19.13 -7.05 26.14
C GLY A 89 -20.10 -7.95 26.88
#